data_AF-A0A060VXK6-F1
#
_entry.id   AF-A0A060VXK6-F1
#
_cell.length_a   1.000
_cell.length_b   1.000
_cell.length_c   1.000
_cell.angle_alpha   90.00
_cell.angle_beta   90.00
_cell.angle_gamma   90.00
#
_symmetry.space_group_name_H-M   'P 1'
#
loop_
_entity.id
_entity.type
_entity.pdbx_description
1 polymer ?
#
loop_
_entity_poly.entity_id
_entity_poly.type
_entity_poly.pdbx_seq_one_letter_code
_entity_poly.pdbx_strand_id
1 'polypeptide(L)'
;MYAGGKCVRMCALLRYCDQLKLSQSTHVLQPFLPAVLDGLVQLAAQFNSEVLTLVMETLCIVSTVDPAFTTSAENKICPLTIAIFLKYSNDSVVGSLAQDIFKELAQIEACQGPMQMRLIPTLVSIMQAPPDKIPFGLCATAIDILTTVVRYTKPPLSEMLVCQAFPVVAQCTLRTDDNTTMQNGGECLRAYVSVALEQVGQWRDMEGHSGLWYVMQVVSQLLDPRTSEFTAAFVGRLVSTLIARASTELGEQLDQILRAILSKMQQAETLSVMQSLIMVFAHLVHSQLEPLLEFLCSLPGPTGKPALEFVMAEWMSRQHLFYGQYEGKVSTVALCKLLQHGLNTNDKRLQDIVVKGEELLGPDEGIRTRSKSARNPEKWTNVPLLVKVFKLIVNELSSVVEANAIRAAAADWSPDSVGMWEEEEEEEEDEEDEGLAGQLLSDLIASNKYDENYYEEDDEEDPDALKDPIYQIDLQAYLTDFLTQFAHSPCYSMFSGHLNDAERRVLQSISI
;
A
#
# COMPACT_ATOMS: atom_id res chain seq x y z
N MET A 1 8.00 -35.33 -20.27
CA MET A 1 6.80 -35.42 -21.14
C MET A 1 5.47 -35.45 -20.36
N TYR A 2 5.29 -36.30 -19.35
CA TYR A 2 4.02 -36.40 -18.59
C TYR A 2 3.65 -35.19 -17.71
N ALA A 3 4.64 -34.46 -17.15
CA ALA A 3 4.40 -33.27 -16.35
C ALA A 3 3.98 -32.07 -17.22
N GLY A 4 4.67 -31.83 -18.35
CA GLY A 4 4.35 -30.74 -19.28
C GLY A 4 2.92 -30.79 -19.82
N GLY A 5 2.41 -31.99 -20.16
CA GLY A 5 1.02 -32.14 -20.60
C GLY A 5 -0.03 -31.86 -19.51
N LYS A 6 0.32 -32.01 -18.22
CA LYS A 6 -0.55 -31.64 -17.09
C LYS A 6 -0.51 -30.13 -16.83
N CYS A 7 0.67 -29.52 -16.89
CA CYS A 7 0.83 -28.06 -16.77
C CYS A 7 0.07 -27.31 -17.87
N VAL A 8 0.16 -27.75 -19.13
CA VAL A 8 -0.60 -27.15 -20.25
C VAL A 8 -2.11 -27.20 -20.01
N ARG A 9 -2.63 -28.30 -19.45
CA ARG A 9 -4.06 -28.43 -19.12
C ARG A 9 -4.48 -27.52 -17.96
N MET A 10 -3.61 -27.29 -16.99
CA MET A 10 -3.87 -26.37 -15.88
C MET A 10 -3.85 -24.91 -16.35
N CYS A 11 -2.86 -24.53 -17.17
CA CYS A 11 -2.84 -23.21 -17.80
C CYS A 11 -4.08 -22.97 -18.68
N ALA A 12 -4.50 -23.99 -19.43
CA ALA A 12 -5.75 -23.92 -20.19
C ALA A 12 -6.97 -23.77 -19.27
N LEU A 13 -7.00 -24.46 -18.13
CA LEU A 13 -8.10 -24.36 -17.16
C LEU A 13 -8.14 -23.00 -16.46
N LEU A 14 -6.99 -22.44 -16.09
CA LEU A 14 -6.87 -21.07 -15.57
C LEU A 14 -7.49 -20.07 -16.54
N ARG A 15 -7.00 -20.05 -17.79
CA ARG A 15 -7.51 -19.15 -18.84
C ARG A 15 -8.99 -19.37 -19.14
N TYR A 16 -9.44 -20.63 -19.11
CA TYR A 16 -10.86 -20.95 -19.33
C TYR A 16 -11.74 -20.44 -18.18
N CYS A 17 -11.30 -20.56 -16.93
CA CYS A 17 -12.01 -19.99 -15.78
C CYS A 17 -12.09 -18.46 -15.88
N ASP A 18 -10.99 -17.80 -16.21
CA ASP A 18 -10.95 -16.33 -16.32
C ASP A 18 -11.83 -15.81 -17.46
N GLN A 19 -11.75 -16.43 -18.65
CA GLN A 19 -12.62 -16.08 -19.78
C GLN A 19 -14.10 -16.32 -19.49
N LEU A 20 -14.44 -17.39 -18.77
CA LEU A 20 -15.83 -17.67 -18.41
C LEU A 20 -16.38 -16.73 -17.34
N LYS A 21 -15.54 -16.22 -16.43
CA LYS A 21 -15.95 -15.15 -15.49
C LYS A 21 -16.21 -13.84 -16.22
N LEU A 22 -15.30 -13.43 -17.10
CA LEU A 22 -15.44 -12.20 -17.90
C LEU A 22 -16.71 -12.25 -18.77
N SER A 23 -17.05 -13.43 -19.30
CA SER A 23 -18.26 -13.64 -20.10
C SER A 23 -19.51 -14.02 -19.29
N GLN A 24 -19.46 -13.98 -17.94
CA GLN A 24 -20.55 -14.36 -17.02
C GLN A 24 -21.19 -15.73 -17.32
N SER A 25 -20.42 -16.65 -17.90
CA SER A 25 -20.87 -17.96 -18.39
C SER A 25 -20.35 -19.12 -17.54
N THR A 26 -20.11 -18.86 -16.24
CA THR A 26 -19.55 -19.83 -15.28
C THR A 26 -20.42 -21.07 -15.05
N HIS A 27 -21.72 -21.00 -15.38
CA HIS A 27 -22.68 -22.13 -15.30
C HIS A 27 -22.24 -23.34 -16.14
N VAL A 28 -21.48 -23.14 -17.22
CA VAL A 28 -20.96 -24.23 -18.07
C VAL A 28 -19.89 -25.05 -17.33
N LEU A 29 -19.17 -24.43 -16.40
CA LEU A 29 -18.06 -25.04 -15.68
C LEU A 29 -18.49 -25.75 -14.38
N GLN A 30 -19.61 -25.34 -13.79
CA GLN A 30 -20.13 -25.87 -12.51
C GLN A 30 -20.14 -27.42 -12.42
N PRO A 31 -20.58 -28.19 -13.44
CA PRO A 31 -20.62 -29.65 -13.36
C PRO A 31 -19.22 -30.29 -13.26
N PHE A 32 -18.18 -29.59 -13.71
CA PHE A 32 -16.81 -30.10 -13.76
C PHE A 32 -15.99 -29.74 -12.51
N LEU A 33 -16.43 -28.76 -11.72
CA LEU A 33 -15.70 -28.27 -10.54
C LEU A 33 -15.29 -29.37 -9.54
N PRO A 34 -16.16 -30.36 -9.20
CA PRO A 34 -15.76 -31.43 -8.28
C PRO A 34 -14.60 -32.29 -8.82
N ALA A 35 -14.64 -32.64 -10.11
CA ALA A 35 -13.60 -33.45 -10.75
C ALA A 35 -12.28 -32.66 -10.91
N VAL A 36 -12.39 -31.36 -11.20
CA VAL A 36 -11.23 -30.46 -11.27
C VAL A 36 -10.56 -30.37 -9.91
N LEU A 37 -11.32 -30.12 -8.84
CA LEU A 37 -10.78 -30.04 -7.48
C LEU A 37 -10.08 -31.35 -7.06
N ASP A 38 -10.72 -32.50 -7.26
CA ASP A 38 -10.10 -33.78 -6.91
C ASP A 38 -8.81 -34.02 -7.71
N GLY A 39 -8.77 -33.59 -8.98
CA GLY A 39 -7.57 -33.60 -9.81
C GLY A 39 -6.46 -32.69 -9.24
N LEU A 40 -6.79 -31.46 -8.86
CA LEU A 40 -5.84 -30.51 -8.26
C LEU A 40 -5.26 -31.04 -6.94
N VAL A 41 -6.10 -31.61 -6.07
CA VAL A 41 -5.68 -32.23 -4.80
C VAL A 41 -4.68 -33.37 -5.06
N GLN A 42 -4.95 -34.24 -6.04
CA GLN A 42 -4.04 -35.33 -6.42
C GLN A 42 -2.71 -34.81 -6.99
N LEU A 43 -2.75 -33.73 -7.76
CA LEU A 43 -1.54 -33.11 -8.32
C LEU A 43 -0.69 -32.45 -7.24
N ALA A 44 -1.30 -31.74 -6.30
CA ALA A 44 -0.61 -31.16 -5.15
C ALA A 44 0.14 -32.21 -4.32
N ALA A 45 -0.39 -33.43 -4.23
CA ALA A 45 0.24 -34.54 -3.52
C ALA A 45 1.43 -35.17 -4.27
N GLN A 46 1.51 -35.01 -5.60
CA GLN A 46 2.46 -35.73 -6.46
C GLN A 46 3.66 -34.89 -6.92
N PHE A 47 3.54 -33.57 -6.99
CA PHE A 47 4.54 -32.68 -7.60
C PHE A 47 5.10 -31.63 -6.61
N ASN A 48 6.29 -31.11 -6.91
CA ASN A 48 7.02 -30.10 -6.13
C ASN A 48 7.14 -28.73 -6.85
N SER A 49 7.52 -27.71 -6.06
CA SER A 49 7.56 -26.24 -6.29
C SER A 49 6.74 -25.67 -7.46
N GLU A 50 7.24 -25.69 -8.70
CA GLU A 50 6.62 -24.98 -9.84
C GLU A 50 5.24 -25.52 -10.25
N VAL A 51 5.05 -26.84 -10.17
CA VAL A 51 3.73 -27.41 -10.45
C VAL A 51 2.77 -27.09 -9.31
N LEU A 52 3.27 -26.96 -8.08
CA LEU A 52 2.47 -26.68 -6.91
C LEU A 52 1.96 -25.24 -6.90
N THR A 53 2.78 -24.27 -7.29
CA THR A 53 2.33 -22.87 -7.44
C THR A 53 1.21 -22.78 -8.47
N LEU A 54 1.36 -23.43 -9.63
CA LEU A 54 0.30 -23.52 -10.64
C LEU A 54 -0.97 -24.21 -10.11
N VAL A 55 -0.84 -25.26 -9.30
CA VAL A 55 -1.99 -25.91 -8.65
C VAL A 55 -2.71 -24.94 -7.73
N MET A 56 -1.98 -24.15 -6.95
CA MET A 56 -2.55 -23.20 -6.01
C MET A 56 -3.21 -22.01 -6.70
N GLU A 57 -2.58 -21.44 -7.75
CA GLU A 57 -3.20 -20.44 -8.61
C GLU A 57 -4.53 -20.97 -9.17
N THR A 58 -4.52 -22.20 -9.70
CA THR A 58 -5.72 -22.82 -10.27
C THR A 58 -6.78 -23.05 -9.21
N LEU A 59 -6.38 -23.48 -8.01
CA LEU A 59 -7.28 -23.70 -6.88
C LEU A 59 -7.92 -22.39 -6.41
N CYS A 60 -7.16 -21.30 -6.37
CA CYS A 60 -7.65 -19.96 -6.05
C CYS A 60 -8.74 -19.55 -7.04
N ILE A 61 -8.43 -19.56 -8.34
CA ILE A 61 -9.38 -19.18 -9.39
C ILE A 61 -10.63 -20.07 -9.38
N VAL A 62 -10.48 -21.39 -9.22
CA VAL A 62 -11.61 -22.33 -9.12
C VAL A 62 -12.53 -22.01 -7.93
N SER A 63 -11.96 -21.57 -6.80
CA SER A 63 -12.72 -21.23 -5.59
C SER A 63 -13.65 -20.03 -5.77
N THR A 64 -13.39 -19.19 -6.78
CA THR A 64 -14.19 -17.99 -7.08
C THR A 64 -15.29 -18.21 -8.13
N VAL A 65 -15.35 -19.41 -8.76
CA VAL A 65 -16.30 -19.68 -9.86
C VAL A 65 -17.73 -19.84 -9.35
N ASP A 66 -17.91 -20.58 -8.25
CA ASP A 66 -19.22 -20.82 -7.63
C ASP A 66 -19.09 -20.91 -6.09
N PRO A 67 -19.60 -19.91 -5.35
CA PRO A 67 -19.55 -19.92 -3.88
C PRO A 67 -20.23 -21.13 -3.24
N ALA A 68 -21.27 -21.69 -3.86
CA ALA A 68 -21.99 -22.85 -3.32
C ALA A 68 -21.12 -24.12 -3.39
N PHE A 69 -20.45 -24.33 -4.54
CA PHE A 69 -19.45 -25.37 -4.69
C PHE A 69 -18.32 -25.21 -3.68
N THR A 70 -17.70 -24.03 -3.60
CA THR A 70 -16.58 -23.75 -2.69
C THR A 70 -16.96 -24.01 -1.23
N THR A 71 -18.17 -23.64 -0.81
CA THR A 71 -18.71 -23.96 0.51
C THR A 71 -18.76 -25.48 0.75
N SER A 72 -19.27 -26.25 -0.22
CA SER A 72 -19.35 -27.72 -0.11
C SER A 72 -17.97 -28.40 -0.07
N ALA A 73 -16.96 -27.74 -0.64
CA ALA A 73 -15.59 -28.24 -0.81
C ALA A 73 -14.60 -27.65 0.20
N GLU A 74 -15.00 -26.72 1.07
CA GLU A 74 -14.14 -26.06 2.04
C GLU A 74 -13.36 -27.06 2.90
N ASN A 75 -14.01 -28.18 3.25
CA ASN A 75 -13.42 -29.27 4.03
C ASN A 75 -12.27 -30.01 3.33
N LYS A 76 -12.05 -29.78 2.03
CA LYS A 76 -10.90 -30.26 1.25
C LYS A 76 -9.93 -29.11 0.98
N ILE A 77 -10.45 -27.96 0.55
CA ILE A 77 -9.66 -26.79 0.13
C ILE A 77 -8.85 -26.24 1.31
N CYS A 78 -9.51 -25.91 2.43
CA CYS A 78 -8.87 -25.27 3.58
C CYS A 78 -7.76 -26.16 4.20
N PRO A 79 -7.99 -27.46 4.50
CA PRO A 79 -6.93 -28.33 5.01
C PRO A 79 -5.76 -28.52 4.04
N LEU A 80 -6.03 -28.59 2.73
CA LEU A 80 -4.97 -28.69 1.72
C LEU A 80 -4.10 -27.44 1.72
N THR A 81 -4.72 -26.26 1.71
CA THR A 81 -4.00 -24.97 1.76
C THR A 81 -3.17 -24.84 3.04
N ILE A 82 -3.73 -25.20 4.21
CA ILE A 82 -2.99 -25.23 5.48
C ILE A 82 -1.78 -26.17 5.39
N ALA A 83 -1.98 -27.38 4.87
CA ALA A 83 -0.91 -28.37 4.77
C ALA A 83 0.22 -27.90 3.83
N ILE A 84 -0.12 -27.27 2.70
CA ILE A 84 0.84 -26.70 1.76
C ILE A 84 1.59 -25.53 2.41
N PHE A 85 0.87 -24.59 3.03
CA PHE A 85 1.45 -23.46 3.75
C PHE A 85 2.48 -23.91 4.80
N LEU A 86 2.14 -24.89 5.65
CA LEU A 86 3.06 -25.38 6.67
C LEU A 86 4.27 -26.11 6.06
N LYS A 87 4.04 -26.93 5.03
CA LYS A 87 5.09 -27.73 4.39
C LYS A 87 6.11 -26.88 3.63
N TYR A 88 5.66 -25.80 3.00
CA TYR A 88 6.49 -24.91 2.18
C TYR A 88 6.60 -23.51 2.79
N SER A 89 6.69 -23.46 4.13
CA SER A 89 6.77 -22.22 4.92
C SER A 89 7.97 -21.31 4.61
N ASN A 90 8.99 -21.83 3.93
CA ASN A 90 10.15 -21.05 3.47
C ASN A 90 9.95 -20.41 2.08
N ASP A 91 8.86 -20.74 1.39
CA ASP A 91 8.58 -20.26 0.03
C ASP A 91 7.55 -19.12 0.11
N SER A 92 8.02 -17.88 -0.14
CA SER A 92 7.17 -16.68 -0.08
C SER A 92 6.06 -16.68 -1.12
N VAL A 93 6.28 -17.31 -2.28
CA VAL A 93 5.27 -17.41 -3.35
C VAL A 93 4.14 -18.33 -2.90
N VAL A 94 4.48 -19.47 -2.29
CA VAL A 94 3.47 -20.38 -1.73
C VAL A 94 2.71 -19.72 -0.57
N GLY A 95 3.39 -18.92 0.25
CA GLY A 95 2.76 -18.12 1.31
C GLY A 95 1.72 -17.15 0.77
N SER A 96 2.06 -16.39 -0.26
CA SER A 96 1.14 -15.46 -0.95
C SER A 96 -0.05 -16.19 -1.59
N LEU A 97 0.18 -17.27 -2.33
CA LEU A 97 -0.92 -18.05 -2.92
C LEU A 97 -1.83 -18.69 -1.86
N ALA A 98 -1.29 -19.07 -0.70
CA ALA A 98 -2.10 -19.57 0.41
C ALA A 98 -3.00 -18.46 0.96
N GLN A 99 -2.45 -17.26 1.14
CA GLN A 99 -3.18 -16.07 1.56
C GLN A 99 -4.31 -15.73 0.59
N ASP A 100 -4.09 -15.81 -0.72
CA ASP A 100 -5.14 -15.59 -1.73
C ASP A 100 -6.29 -16.59 -1.62
N ILE A 101 -5.99 -17.87 -1.44
CA ILE A 101 -7.05 -18.87 -1.23
C ILE A 101 -7.83 -18.58 0.06
N PHE A 102 -7.15 -18.20 1.15
CA PHE A 102 -7.82 -17.83 2.40
C PHE A 102 -8.64 -16.54 2.26
N LYS A 103 -8.21 -15.57 1.45
CA LYS A 103 -8.99 -14.38 1.08
C LYS A 103 -10.30 -14.78 0.42
N GLU A 104 -10.25 -15.64 -0.59
CA GLU A 104 -11.46 -16.11 -1.30
C GLU A 104 -12.41 -16.88 -0.38
N LEU A 105 -11.87 -17.74 0.49
CA LEU A 105 -12.68 -18.44 1.49
C LEU A 105 -13.29 -17.50 2.53
N ALA A 106 -12.56 -16.47 2.98
CA ALA A 106 -13.05 -15.50 3.96
C ALA A 106 -14.20 -14.64 3.42
N GLN A 107 -14.21 -14.33 2.12
CA GLN A 107 -15.29 -13.58 1.47
C GLN A 107 -16.61 -14.37 1.41
N ILE A 108 -16.55 -15.71 1.45
CA ILE A 108 -17.74 -16.58 1.44
C ILE A 108 -18.22 -16.81 2.88
N GLU A 109 -19.35 -16.20 3.23
CA GLU A 109 -19.92 -16.24 4.60
C GLU A 109 -20.10 -17.66 5.15
N ALA A 110 -20.53 -18.60 4.32
CA ALA A 110 -20.71 -19.99 4.72
C ALA A 110 -19.39 -20.75 4.98
N CYS A 111 -18.27 -20.27 4.45
CA CYS A 111 -16.93 -20.83 4.69
C CYS A 111 -16.27 -20.26 5.95
N GLN A 112 -16.63 -19.05 6.39
CA GLN A 112 -15.94 -18.34 7.47
C GLN A 112 -15.82 -19.17 8.76
N GLY A 113 -16.94 -19.71 9.27
CA GLY A 113 -16.95 -20.51 10.49
C GLY A 113 -16.07 -21.77 10.39
N PRO A 114 -16.34 -22.69 9.43
CA PRO A 114 -15.53 -23.89 9.23
C PRO A 114 -14.05 -23.60 8.96
N MET A 115 -13.73 -22.58 8.17
CA MET A 115 -12.36 -22.19 7.87
C MET A 115 -11.66 -21.69 9.13
N GLN A 116 -12.27 -20.78 9.89
CA GLN A 116 -11.69 -20.23 11.11
C GLN A 116 -11.39 -21.34 12.13
N MET A 117 -12.33 -22.29 12.31
CA MET A 117 -12.15 -23.45 13.21
C MET A 117 -10.92 -24.31 12.88
N ARG A 118 -10.47 -24.33 11.62
CA ARG A 118 -9.29 -25.11 11.18
C ARG A 118 -8.01 -24.27 11.11
N LEU A 119 -8.13 -23.04 10.61
CA LEU A 119 -7.00 -22.16 10.33
C LEU A 119 -6.50 -21.44 11.58
N ILE A 120 -7.40 -20.82 12.37
CA ILE A 120 -7.00 -19.93 13.47
C ILE A 120 -6.17 -20.66 14.54
N PRO A 121 -6.50 -21.89 14.97
CA PRO A 121 -5.64 -22.63 15.90
C PRO A 121 -4.21 -22.84 15.37
N THR A 122 -4.07 -23.03 14.06
CA THR A 122 -2.76 -23.18 13.40
C THR A 122 -1.98 -21.87 13.45
N LEU A 123 -2.60 -20.75 13.08
CA LEU A 123 -1.97 -19.43 13.13
C LEU A 123 -1.58 -19.03 14.56
N VAL A 124 -2.46 -19.26 15.52
CA VAL A 124 -2.20 -19.05 16.95
C VAL A 124 -1.02 -19.89 17.42
N SER A 125 -0.95 -21.16 17.04
CA SER A 125 0.18 -22.02 17.40
C SER A 125 1.50 -21.54 16.81
N ILE A 126 1.50 -20.96 15.60
CA ILE A 126 2.70 -20.38 14.99
C ILE A 126 3.16 -19.14 15.78
N MET A 127 2.24 -18.22 16.07
CA MET A 127 2.54 -16.97 16.78
C MET A 127 2.96 -17.19 18.25
N GLN A 128 2.53 -18.29 18.87
CA GLN A 128 2.95 -18.67 20.22
C GLN A 128 4.24 -19.51 20.26
N ALA A 129 4.68 -20.03 19.12
CA ALA A 129 5.88 -20.85 19.07
C ALA A 129 7.14 -20.00 19.35
N PRO A 130 8.15 -20.56 20.02
CA PRO A 130 9.42 -19.87 20.19
C PRO A 130 10.05 -19.51 18.83
N PRO A 131 10.54 -18.27 18.62
CA PRO A 131 11.09 -17.84 17.34
C PRO A 131 12.24 -18.71 16.82
N ASP A 132 13.00 -19.35 17.71
CA ASP A 132 14.10 -20.26 17.41
C ASP A 132 13.66 -21.64 16.88
N LYS A 133 12.37 -21.96 16.97
CA LYS A 133 11.81 -23.28 16.61
C LYS A 133 10.96 -23.28 15.36
N ILE A 134 10.70 -22.11 14.78
CA ILE A 134 9.92 -21.97 13.55
C ILE A 134 10.79 -21.43 12.42
N PRO A 135 10.47 -21.76 11.16
CA PRO A 135 11.17 -21.18 10.02
C PRO A 135 11.07 -19.65 10.00
N PHE A 136 12.14 -19.00 9.54
CA PHE A 136 12.19 -17.55 9.41
C PHE A 136 11.07 -17.06 8.47
N GLY A 137 10.40 -15.96 8.83
CA GLY A 137 9.28 -15.40 8.05
C GLY A 137 7.93 -16.08 8.26
N LEU A 138 7.87 -17.32 8.76
CA LEU A 138 6.59 -18.05 8.94
C LEU A 138 5.62 -17.30 9.87
N CYS A 139 6.12 -16.71 10.95
CA CYS A 139 5.28 -15.92 11.85
C CYS A 139 4.70 -14.68 11.16
N ALA A 140 5.52 -13.96 10.40
CA ALA A 140 5.10 -12.77 9.66
C ALA A 140 4.01 -13.11 8.64
N THR A 141 4.19 -14.19 7.86
CA THR A 141 3.18 -14.68 6.91
C THR A 141 1.92 -15.16 7.61
N ALA A 142 2.03 -15.82 8.77
CA ALA A 142 0.86 -16.24 9.55
C ALA A 142 0.03 -15.04 10.03
N ILE A 143 0.69 -13.94 10.40
CA ILE A 143 0.02 -12.69 10.75
C ILE A 143 -0.65 -12.07 9.53
N ASP A 144 -0.02 -12.05 8.35
CA ASP A 144 -0.65 -11.54 7.12
C ASP A 144 -1.90 -12.33 6.72
N ILE A 145 -1.85 -13.67 6.82
CA ILE A 145 -3.02 -14.52 6.62
C ILE A 145 -4.12 -14.16 7.62
N LEU A 146 -3.79 -13.95 8.90
CA LEU A 146 -4.76 -13.51 9.90
C LEU A 146 -5.35 -12.14 9.54
N THR A 147 -4.52 -11.19 9.12
CA THR A 147 -4.94 -9.85 8.67
C THR A 147 -5.94 -9.97 7.53
N THR A 148 -5.66 -10.77 6.52
CA THR A 148 -6.56 -11.05 5.39
C THR A 148 -7.88 -11.64 5.88
N VAL A 149 -7.84 -12.66 6.75
CA VAL A 149 -9.08 -13.26 7.28
C VAL A 149 -9.92 -12.22 8.03
N VAL A 150 -9.31 -11.35 8.84
CA VAL A 150 -10.01 -10.28 9.57
C VAL A 150 -10.61 -9.26 8.60
N ARG A 151 -9.86 -8.83 7.57
CA ARG A 151 -10.31 -7.85 6.57
C ARG A 151 -11.53 -8.30 5.77
N TYR A 152 -11.58 -9.58 5.41
CA TYR A 152 -12.62 -10.14 4.55
C TYR A 152 -13.74 -10.88 5.31
N THR A 153 -13.60 -11.05 6.63
CA THR A 153 -14.71 -11.54 7.48
C THR A 153 -15.69 -10.41 7.76
N LYS A 154 -16.99 -10.67 7.56
CA LYS A 154 -18.03 -9.69 7.88
C LYS A 154 -18.16 -9.54 9.40
N PRO A 155 -18.21 -8.31 9.94
CA PRO A 155 -18.47 -8.11 11.36
C PRO A 155 -19.92 -8.52 11.71
N PRO A 156 -20.19 -8.99 12.95
CA PRO A 156 -19.24 -9.13 14.05
C PRO A 156 -18.27 -10.31 13.86
N LEU A 157 -17.02 -10.11 14.26
CA LEU A 157 -16.00 -11.15 14.25
C LEU A 157 -16.32 -12.24 15.28
N SER A 158 -15.93 -13.48 14.98
CA SER A 158 -16.14 -14.62 15.89
C SER A 158 -15.33 -14.49 17.18
N GLU A 159 -15.77 -15.16 18.25
CA GLU A 159 -15.01 -15.25 19.50
C GLU A 159 -13.61 -15.84 19.30
N MET A 160 -13.42 -16.69 18.29
CA MET A 160 -12.11 -17.24 17.96
C MET A 160 -11.15 -16.14 17.47
N LEU A 161 -11.64 -15.22 16.64
CA LEU A 161 -10.83 -14.09 16.17
C LEU A 161 -10.56 -13.06 17.28
N VAL A 162 -11.56 -12.79 18.14
CA VAL A 162 -11.46 -11.72 19.16
C VAL A 162 -10.80 -12.20 20.45
N CYS A 163 -11.14 -13.40 20.94
CA CYS A 163 -10.66 -13.90 22.23
C CYS A 163 -9.43 -14.80 22.13
N GLN A 164 -9.13 -15.37 20.97
CA GLN A 164 -7.95 -16.24 20.78
C GLN A 164 -6.89 -15.60 19.87
N ALA A 165 -7.27 -15.17 18.67
CA ALA A 165 -6.30 -14.66 17.70
C ALA A 165 -5.78 -13.26 18.06
N PHE A 166 -6.68 -12.30 18.33
CA PHE A 166 -6.32 -10.91 18.64
C PHE A 166 -5.29 -10.78 19.80
N PRO A 167 -5.48 -11.42 20.97
CA PRO A 167 -4.53 -11.28 22.07
C PRO A 167 -3.17 -11.89 21.73
N VAL A 168 -3.16 -12.96 20.93
CA VAL A 168 -1.94 -13.65 20.52
C VAL A 168 -1.15 -12.82 19.53
N VAL A 169 -1.78 -12.21 18.51
CA VAL A 169 -1.06 -11.33 17.58
C VAL A 169 -0.53 -10.08 18.30
N ALA A 170 -1.31 -9.49 19.21
CA ALA A 170 -0.84 -8.36 20.02
C ALA A 170 0.39 -8.72 20.86
N GLN A 171 0.34 -9.85 21.59
CA GLN A 171 1.47 -10.31 22.40
C GLN A 171 2.68 -10.74 21.56
N CYS A 172 2.46 -11.36 20.40
CA CYS A 172 3.52 -11.73 19.47
C CYS A 172 4.27 -10.48 18.99
N THR A 173 3.53 -9.45 18.58
CA THR A 173 4.07 -8.15 18.16
C THR A 173 4.85 -7.48 19.29
N LEU A 174 4.36 -7.54 20.52
CA LEU A 174 5.02 -6.95 21.69
C LEU A 174 6.31 -7.66 22.12
N ARG A 175 6.49 -8.94 21.77
CA ARG A 175 7.60 -9.77 22.24
C ARG A 175 8.66 -10.06 21.18
N THR A 176 8.33 -9.85 19.91
CA THR A 176 9.26 -10.14 18.81
C THR A 176 10.35 -9.09 18.74
N ASP A 177 11.50 -9.47 18.19
CA ASP A 177 12.60 -8.56 17.78
C ASP A 177 12.67 -8.45 16.24
N ASP A 178 11.80 -9.15 15.51
CA ASP A 178 11.77 -9.16 14.05
C ASP A 178 10.91 -8.01 13.49
N ASN A 179 11.52 -7.16 12.66
CA ASN A 179 10.86 -5.97 12.10
C ASN A 179 9.63 -6.33 11.25
N THR A 180 9.70 -7.40 10.45
CA THR A 180 8.59 -7.80 9.57
C THR A 180 7.40 -8.29 10.40
N THR A 181 7.65 -9.10 11.42
CA THR A 181 6.62 -9.53 12.38
C THR A 181 5.99 -8.34 13.10
N MET A 182 6.78 -7.34 13.49
CA MET A 182 6.26 -6.11 14.12
C MET A 182 5.34 -5.32 13.16
N GLN A 183 5.79 -5.13 11.93
CA GLN A 183 5.05 -4.41 10.88
C GLN A 183 3.73 -5.10 10.57
N ASN A 184 3.76 -6.39 10.28
CA ASN A 184 2.57 -7.18 9.98
C ASN A 184 1.62 -7.25 11.18
N GLY A 185 2.17 -7.33 12.38
CA GLY A 185 1.42 -7.25 13.64
C GLY A 185 0.65 -5.94 13.77
N GLY A 186 1.30 -4.80 13.50
CA GLY A 186 0.66 -3.49 13.46
C GLY A 186 -0.46 -3.40 12.43
N GLU A 187 -0.24 -3.91 11.22
CA GLU A 187 -1.26 -3.96 10.15
C GLU A 187 -2.43 -4.90 10.50
N CYS A 188 -2.18 -6.00 11.18
CA CYS A 188 -3.21 -6.90 11.68
C CYS A 188 -4.09 -6.20 12.71
N LEU A 189 -3.48 -5.51 13.68
CA LEU A 189 -4.21 -4.71 14.67
C LEU A 189 -4.99 -3.56 14.02
N ARG A 190 -4.43 -2.94 12.97
CA ARG A 190 -5.16 -1.95 12.16
C ARG A 190 -6.41 -2.56 11.54
N ALA A 191 -6.32 -3.77 10.98
CA ALA A 191 -7.48 -4.48 10.45
C ALA A 191 -8.56 -4.73 11.51
N TYR A 192 -8.17 -5.16 12.71
CA TYR A 192 -9.11 -5.33 13.83
C TYR A 192 -9.80 -4.02 14.22
N VAL A 193 -9.04 -2.93 14.35
CA VAL A 193 -9.59 -1.60 14.68
C VAL A 193 -10.51 -1.08 13.57
N SER A 194 -10.13 -1.29 12.30
CA SER A 194 -10.97 -0.87 11.18
C SER A 194 -12.28 -1.68 11.11
N VAL A 195 -12.21 -3.01 11.22
CA VAL A 195 -13.37 -3.89 10.99
C VAL A 195 -14.29 -3.99 12.20
N ALA A 196 -13.73 -4.07 13.42
CA ALA A 196 -14.47 -4.45 14.62
C ALA A 196 -14.04 -3.66 15.87
N LEU A 197 -13.96 -2.33 15.75
CA LEU A 197 -13.58 -1.43 16.85
C LEU A 197 -14.36 -1.71 18.14
N GLU A 198 -15.68 -1.87 18.07
CA GLU A 198 -16.52 -2.10 19.26
C GLU A 198 -16.11 -3.38 20.00
N GLN A 199 -15.82 -4.46 19.28
CA GLN A 199 -15.41 -5.73 19.89
C GLN A 199 -14.01 -5.62 20.51
N VAL A 200 -13.08 -4.93 19.83
CA VAL A 200 -11.73 -4.64 20.36
C VAL A 200 -11.81 -3.76 21.61
N GLY A 201 -12.67 -2.75 21.59
CA GLY A 201 -12.90 -1.81 22.70
C GLY A 201 -13.62 -2.45 23.89
N GLN A 202 -14.43 -3.50 23.69
CA GLN A 202 -15.12 -4.24 24.75
C GLN A 202 -14.30 -5.40 25.31
N TRP A 203 -13.41 -6.00 24.52
CA TRP A 203 -12.56 -7.09 24.98
C TRP A 203 -11.66 -6.64 26.14
N ARG A 204 -11.47 -7.51 27.14
CA ARG A 204 -10.62 -7.28 28.31
C ARG A 204 -9.78 -8.53 28.58
N ASP A 205 -8.53 -8.34 28.99
CA ASP A 205 -7.72 -9.44 29.53
C ASP A 205 -8.03 -9.72 31.01
N MET A 206 -7.29 -10.68 31.60
CA MET A 206 -7.45 -11.04 33.01
C MET A 206 -7.05 -9.93 34.00
N GLU A 207 -6.24 -8.96 33.56
CA GLU A 207 -5.77 -7.83 34.36
C GLU A 207 -6.69 -6.60 34.21
N GLY A 208 -7.62 -6.64 33.26
CA GLY A 208 -8.58 -5.58 32.96
C GLY A 208 -8.13 -4.62 31.86
N HIS A 209 -7.02 -4.89 31.16
CA HIS A 209 -6.59 -4.10 30.02
C HIS A 209 -7.51 -4.34 28.81
N SER A 210 -7.89 -3.27 28.12
CA SER A 210 -8.74 -3.34 26.92
C SER A 210 -7.94 -3.75 25.68
N GLY A 211 -8.64 -4.14 24.61
CA GLY A 211 -7.97 -4.41 23.33
C GLY A 211 -7.26 -3.16 22.79
N LEU A 212 -7.89 -1.99 22.93
CA LEU A 212 -7.26 -0.71 22.58
C LEU A 212 -6.01 -0.42 23.40
N TRP A 213 -5.95 -0.83 24.67
CA TRP A 213 -4.72 -0.71 25.45
C TRP A 213 -3.57 -1.48 24.79
N TYR A 214 -3.81 -2.71 24.31
CA TYR A 214 -2.78 -3.48 23.59
C TYR A 214 -2.39 -2.82 22.27
N VAL A 215 -3.34 -2.29 21.51
CA VAL A 215 -3.05 -1.54 20.28
C VAL A 215 -2.14 -0.34 20.60
N MET A 216 -2.42 0.38 21.68
CA MET A 216 -1.60 1.51 22.12
C MET A 216 -0.20 1.09 22.58
N GLN A 217 -0.04 -0.06 23.25
CA GLN A 217 1.28 -0.59 23.58
C GLN A 217 2.08 -0.91 22.30
N VAL A 218 1.44 -1.50 21.30
CA VAL A 218 2.10 -1.78 20.02
C VAL A 218 2.48 -0.50 19.30
N VAL A 219 1.58 0.50 19.21
CA VAL A 219 1.91 1.81 18.64
C VAL A 219 3.11 2.45 19.34
N SER A 220 3.16 2.37 20.68
CA SER A 220 4.28 2.88 21.48
C SER A 220 5.60 2.17 21.14
N GLN A 221 5.59 0.84 20.96
CA GLN A 221 6.78 0.07 20.59
C GLN A 221 7.23 0.35 19.14
N LEU A 222 6.30 0.43 18.19
CA LEU A 222 6.60 0.73 16.79
C LEU A 222 7.20 2.12 16.61
N LEU A 223 6.80 3.08 17.45
CA LEU A 223 7.29 4.46 17.49
C LEU A 223 8.49 4.66 18.43
N ASP A 224 9.01 3.61 19.07
CA ASP A 224 10.13 3.74 20.01
C ASP A 224 11.40 4.18 19.25
N PRO A 225 12.01 5.33 19.57
CA PRO A 225 13.23 5.80 18.91
C PRO A 225 14.47 4.95 19.24
N ARG A 226 14.37 3.97 20.14
CA ARG A 226 15.47 3.05 20.48
C ARG A 226 15.53 1.85 19.56
N THR A 227 14.44 1.54 18.85
CA THR A 227 14.36 0.42 17.90
C THR A 227 14.72 0.88 16.48
N SER A 228 14.81 -0.08 15.57
CA SER A 228 15.01 0.16 14.14
C SER A 228 14.03 1.21 13.59
N GLU A 229 14.45 2.09 12.68
CA GLU A 229 13.52 3.03 12.03
C GLU A 229 12.39 2.30 11.29
N PHE A 230 12.69 1.10 10.76
CA PHE A 230 11.77 0.30 9.96
C PHE A 230 10.56 -0.21 10.76
N THR A 231 10.60 -0.21 12.09
CA THR A 231 9.39 -0.54 12.90
C THR A 231 8.24 0.41 12.61
N ALA A 232 8.54 1.64 12.16
CA ALA A 232 7.56 2.67 11.85
C ALA A 232 7.14 2.71 10.36
N ALA A 233 7.52 1.72 9.53
CA ALA A 233 7.21 1.73 8.10
C ALA A 233 5.70 1.83 7.80
N PHE A 234 4.84 1.18 8.59
CA PHE A 234 3.38 1.18 8.36
C PHE A 234 2.57 1.74 9.54
N VAL A 235 3.24 2.17 10.62
CA VAL A 235 2.55 2.65 11.84
C VAL A 235 1.66 3.87 11.57
N GLY A 236 1.99 4.67 10.56
CA GLY A 236 1.17 5.81 10.15
C GLY A 236 -0.27 5.41 9.78
N ARG A 237 -0.43 4.30 9.05
CA ARG A 237 -1.76 3.78 8.69
C ARG A 237 -2.54 3.36 9.93
N LEU A 238 -1.92 2.63 10.86
CA LEU A 238 -2.54 2.24 12.13
C LEU A 238 -3.00 3.45 12.96
N VAL A 239 -2.13 4.46 13.11
CA VAL A 239 -2.45 5.69 13.86
C VAL A 239 -3.57 6.48 13.18
N SER A 240 -3.53 6.64 11.86
CA SER A 240 -4.59 7.32 11.11
C SER A 240 -5.94 6.59 11.25
N THR A 241 -5.96 5.25 11.18
CA THR A 241 -7.18 4.46 11.41
C THR A 241 -7.69 4.62 12.84
N LEU A 242 -6.80 4.62 13.84
CA LEU A 242 -7.16 4.86 15.24
C LEU A 242 -7.79 6.25 15.43
N ILE A 243 -7.20 7.29 14.84
CA ILE A 243 -7.74 8.65 14.90
C ILE A 243 -9.12 8.71 14.22
N ALA A 244 -9.26 8.10 13.04
CA ALA A 244 -10.51 8.12 12.29
C ALA A 244 -11.66 7.37 12.99
N ARG A 245 -11.35 6.27 13.70
CA ARG A 245 -12.37 5.37 14.27
C ARG A 245 -12.57 5.53 15.77
N ALA A 246 -11.52 5.86 16.52
CA ALA A 246 -11.50 5.87 17.98
C ALA A 246 -11.13 7.25 18.58
N SER A 247 -11.32 8.36 17.85
CA SER A 247 -10.97 9.71 18.30
C SER A 247 -11.48 10.08 19.70
N THR A 248 -12.69 9.64 20.06
CA THR A 248 -13.30 9.91 21.37
C THR A 248 -12.65 9.13 22.52
N GLU A 249 -12.11 7.94 22.24
CA GLU A 249 -11.48 7.09 23.25
C GLU A 249 -9.99 7.37 23.42
N LEU A 250 -9.35 7.96 22.40
CA LEU A 250 -7.93 8.33 22.43
C LEU A 250 -7.65 9.49 23.38
N GLY A 251 -8.46 10.56 23.37
CA GLY A 251 -8.29 11.70 24.29
C GLY A 251 -6.84 12.16 24.45
N GLU A 252 -6.31 12.12 25.68
CA GLU A 252 -4.94 12.50 26.03
C GLU A 252 -3.85 11.60 25.40
N GLN A 253 -4.19 10.38 24.98
CA GLN A 253 -3.24 9.46 24.35
C GLN A 253 -2.84 9.93 22.94
N LEU A 254 -3.67 10.71 22.26
CA LEU A 254 -3.34 11.26 20.94
C LEU A 254 -2.07 12.13 21.00
N ASP A 255 -2.01 13.05 21.96
CA ASP A 255 -0.84 13.92 22.17
C ASP A 255 0.42 13.10 22.43
N GLN A 256 0.30 12.00 23.17
CA GLN A 256 1.43 11.10 23.44
C GLN A 256 1.90 10.39 22.17
N ILE A 257 0.99 9.92 21.32
CA ILE A 257 1.33 9.32 20.02
C ILE A 257 2.03 10.35 19.13
N LEU A 258 1.48 11.56 19.01
CA LEU A 258 2.07 12.59 18.15
C LEU A 258 3.48 12.99 18.61
N ARG A 259 3.73 13.04 19.93
CA ARG A 259 5.09 13.22 20.47
C ARG A 259 6.02 12.06 20.12
N ALA A 260 5.54 10.82 20.18
CA ALA A 260 6.31 9.65 19.79
C ALA A 260 6.64 9.66 18.29
N ILE A 261 5.68 10.05 17.44
CA ILE A 261 5.90 10.27 15.99
C ILE A 261 6.99 11.32 15.75
N LEU A 262 6.90 12.49 16.40
CA LEU A 262 7.93 13.53 16.28
C LEU A 262 9.31 13.01 16.69
N SER A 263 9.38 12.24 17.77
CA SER A 263 10.64 11.63 18.23
C SER A 263 11.19 10.60 17.24
N LYS A 264 10.32 9.80 16.61
CA LYS A 264 10.73 8.78 15.63
C LYS A 264 11.16 9.42 14.30
N MET A 265 10.47 10.49 13.87
CA MET A 265 10.85 11.28 12.69
C MET A 265 12.24 11.90 12.81
N GLN A 266 12.70 12.22 14.03
CA GLN A 266 14.06 12.75 14.23
C GLN A 266 15.15 11.71 13.91
N GLN A 267 14.86 10.42 14.06
CA GLN A 267 15.80 9.33 13.81
C GLN A 267 15.67 8.80 12.38
N ALA A 268 14.47 8.87 11.79
CA ALA A 268 14.19 8.25 10.50
C ALA A 268 14.82 9.04 9.33
N GLU A 269 15.55 8.32 8.49
CA GLU A 269 16.15 8.87 7.26
C GLU A 269 15.45 8.33 6.01
N THR A 270 14.95 7.09 6.09
CA THR A 270 14.30 6.41 4.96
C THR A 270 12.96 7.06 4.60
N LEU A 271 12.76 7.30 3.30
CA LEU A 271 11.58 7.96 2.74
C LEU A 271 10.27 7.24 3.11
N SER A 272 10.20 5.91 3.02
CA SER A 272 8.99 5.14 3.32
C SER A 272 8.54 5.33 4.78
N VAL A 273 9.48 5.33 5.72
CA VAL A 273 9.22 5.57 7.14
C VAL A 273 8.78 7.03 7.35
N MET A 274 9.50 7.99 6.77
CA MET A 274 9.16 9.41 6.88
C MET A 274 7.79 9.73 6.29
N GLN A 275 7.47 9.18 5.11
CA GLN A 275 6.15 9.31 4.50
C GLN A 275 5.08 8.77 5.44
N SER A 276 5.22 7.54 5.94
CA SER A 276 4.28 6.93 6.89
C SER A 276 4.00 7.82 8.10
N LEU A 277 5.04 8.39 8.72
CA LEU A 277 4.92 9.26 9.88
C LEU A 277 4.30 10.63 9.53
N ILE A 278 4.73 11.26 8.44
CA ILE A 278 4.20 12.56 7.98
C ILE A 278 2.73 12.44 7.60
N MET A 279 2.33 11.32 7.00
CA MET A 279 0.95 11.09 6.59
C MET A 279 -0.02 11.16 7.78
N VAL A 280 0.38 10.86 9.01
CA VAL A 280 -0.50 11.05 10.19
C VAL A 280 -0.91 12.52 10.34
N PHE A 281 0.03 13.45 10.18
CA PHE A 281 -0.26 14.88 10.22
C PHE A 281 -1.08 15.33 9.00
N ALA A 282 -0.80 14.77 7.82
CA ALA A 282 -1.59 15.04 6.63
C ALA A 282 -3.07 14.66 6.85
N HIS A 283 -3.36 13.48 7.39
CA HIS A 283 -4.73 13.07 7.72
C HIS A 283 -5.37 14.00 8.78
N LEU A 284 -4.62 14.42 9.80
CA LEU A 284 -5.11 15.35 10.83
C LEU A 284 -5.44 16.74 10.27
N VAL A 285 -4.78 17.21 9.21
CA VAL A 285 -5.15 18.46 8.52
C VAL A 285 -6.59 18.41 7.98
N HIS A 286 -7.08 17.23 7.58
CA HIS A 286 -8.45 17.12 7.06
C HIS A 286 -9.53 17.16 8.15
N SER A 287 -9.22 16.68 9.36
CA SER A 287 -10.20 16.48 10.43
C SER A 287 -10.07 17.50 11.57
N GLN A 288 -8.84 17.89 11.92
CA GLN A 288 -8.51 18.68 13.12
C GLN A 288 -7.39 19.69 12.86
N LEU A 289 -7.50 20.48 11.78
CA LEU A 289 -6.45 21.43 11.38
C LEU A 289 -6.04 22.40 12.50
N GLU A 290 -6.99 23.12 13.10
CA GLU A 290 -6.68 24.14 14.11
C GLU A 290 -6.08 23.53 15.40
N PRO A 291 -6.67 22.47 16.00
CA PRO A 291 -6.05 21.76 17.11
C PRO A 291 -4.65 21.23 16.80
N LEU A 292 -4.42 20.73 15.58
CA LEU A 292 -3.10 20.25 15.15
C LEU A 292 -2.06 21.38 15.15
N LEU A 293 -2.40 22.55 14.61
CA LEU A 293 -1.49 23.70 14.58
C LEU A 293 -1.19 24.21 15.99
N GLU A 294 -2.19 24.25 16.88
CA GLU A 294 -2.01 24.61 18.28
C GLU A 294 -1.10 23.62 19.00
N PHE A 295 -1.35 22.32 18.85
CA PHE A 295 -0.52 21.26 19.42
C PHE A 295 0.94 21.38 18.95
N LEU A 296 1.19 21.44 17.63
CA LEU A 296 2.55 21.49 17.08
C LEU A 296 3.30 22.79 17.45
N CYS A 297 2.58 23.88 17.75
CA CYS A 297 3.20 25.11 18.24
C CYS A 297 3.49 25.08 19.73
N SER A 298 2.73 24.32 20.51
CA SER A 298 2.93 24.18 21.96
C SER A 298 4.20 23.42 22.34
N LEU A 299 4.79 22.68 21.39
CA LEU A 299 5.92 21.79 21.63
C LEU A 299 7.21 22.31 21.01
N PRO A 300 8.36 22.20 21.70
CA PRO A 300 9.65 22.38 21.06
C PRO A 300 9.96 21.19 20.17
N GLY A 301 10.34 21.47 18.92
CA GLY A 301 10.96 20.51 18.02
C GLY A 301 12.43 20.25 18.36
N PRO A 302 13.11 19.37 17.60
CA PRO A 302 14.48 18.94 17.88
C PRO A 302 15.53 20.07 17.78
N THR A 303 15.18 21.16 17.11
CA THR A 303 16.04 22.35 16.92
C THR A 303 15.76 23.46 17.93
N GLY A 304 14.86 23.25 18.90
CA GLY A 304 14.42 24.25 19.88
C GLY A 304 13.40 25.26 19.35
N LYS A 305 13.07 25.20 18.06
CA LYS A 305 11.95 25.93 17.43
C LYS A 305 10.65 25.14 17.56
N PRO A 306 9.46 25.72 17.28
CA PRO A 306 8.20 24.98 17.37
C PRO A 306 8.23 23.69 16.52
N ALA A 307 7.61 22.62 17.01
CA ALA A 307 7.55 21.34 16.30
C ALA A 307 6.86 21.46 14.93
N LEU A 308 5.97 22.44 14.76
CA LEU A 308 5.37 22.78 13.47
C LEU A 308 6.43 23.07 12.40
N GLU A 309 7.48 23.82 12.72
CA GLU A 309 8.55 24.12 11.76
C GLU A 309 9.30 22.84 11.36
N PHE A 310 9.54 21.93 12.30
CA PHE A 310 10.16 20.64 12.02
C PHE A 310 9.31 19.79 11.08
N VAL A 311 8.02 19.59 11.40
CA VAL A 311 7.11 18.80 10.56
C VAL A 311 7.01 19.37 9.16
N MET A 312 6.83 20.69 9.04
CA MET A 312 6.72 21.34 7.74
C MET A 312 8.03 21.29 6.95
N ALA A 313 9.20 21.45 7.59
CA ALA A 313 10.48 21.34 6.91
C ALA A 313 10.72 19.92 6.36
N GLU A 314 10.47 18.89 7.17
CA GLU A 314 10.62 17.50 6.75
C GLU A 314 9.62 17.13 5.64
N TRP A 315 8.36 17.56 5.76
CA TRP A 315 7.33 17.33 4.75
C TRP A 315 7.63 18.05 3.44
N MET A 316 7.90 19.36 3.46
CA MET A 316 8.14 20.14 2.23
C MET A 316 9.38 19.66 1.46
N SER A 317 10.35 19.07 2.16
CA SER A 317 11.56 18.52 1.52
C SER A 317 11.34 17.16 0.84
N ARG A 318 10.28 16.42 1.20
CA ARG A 318 10.03 15.05 0.71
C ARG A 318 8.72 14.86 -0.05
N GLN A 319 7.83 15.86 -0.05
CA GLN A 319 6.52 15.77 -0.72
C GLN A 319 6.62 15.23 -2.16
N HIS A 320 7.53 15.77 -2.96
CA HIS A 320 7.74 15.38 -4.36
C HIS A 320 8.26 13.94 -4.55
N LEU A 321 8.59 13.24 -3.48
CA LEU A 321 9.05 11.85 -3.48
C LEU A 321 7.98 10.89 -2.96
N PHE A 322 6.86 11.39 -2.44
CA PHE A 322 5.80 10.52 -1.94
C PHE A 322 5.21 9.68 -3.06
N TYR A 323 4.92 8.42 -2.74
CA TYR A 323 4.35 7.43 -3.67
C TYR A 323 3.03 6.88 -3.13
N GLY A 324 2.24 6.26 -4.01
CA GLY A 324 0.89 5.77 -3.71
C GLY A 324 -0.18 6.77 -4.11
N GLN A 325 -1.16 6.31 -4.90
CA GLN A 325 -2.22 7.16 -5.43
C GLN A 325 -3.05 7.81 -4.31
N TYR A 326 -3.42 7.04 -3.29
CA TYR A 326 -4.21 7.55 -2.16
C TYR A 326 -3.40 8.51 -1.28
N GLU A 327 -2.19 8.14 -0.87
CA GLU A 327 -1.31 8.98 -0.05
C GLU A 327 -1.00 10.31 -0.76
N GLY A 328 -0.75 10.27 -2.07
CA GLY A 328 -0.55 11.45 -2.90
C GLY A 328 -1.76 12.40 -2.85
N LYS A 329 -2.99 11.89 -3.00
CA LYS A 329 -4.23 12.69 -2.90
C LYS A 329 -4.39 13.31 -1.51
N VAL A 330 -4.26 12.52 -0.45
CA VAL A 330 -4.40 13.00 0.93
C VAL A 330 -3.37 14.10 1.22
N SER A 331 -2.10 13.85 0.92
CA SER A 331 -1.04 14.84 1.16
C SER A 331 -1.26 16.13 0.38
N THR A 332 -1.58 16.01 -0.91
CA THR A 332 -1.75 17.18 -1.79
C THR A 332 -2.96 18.04 -1.40
N VAL A 333 -4.09 17.41 -1.08
CA VAL A 333 -5.28 18.14 -0.61
C VAL A 333 -5.04 18.75 0.77
N ALA A 334 -4.27 18.10 1.65
CA ALA A 334 -3.85 18.69 2.93
C ALA A 334 -3.01 19.95 2.71
N LEU A 335 -2.07 19.94 1.76
CA LEU A 335 -1.27 21.11 1.38
C LEU A 335 -2.15 22.25 0.86
N CYS A 336 -3.14 21.97 0.01
CA CYS A 336 -4.12 22.96 -0.45
C CYS A 336 -4.87 23.59 0.73
N LYS A 337 -5.33 22.79 1.70
CA LYS A 337 -6.01 23.28 2.90
C LYS A 337 -5.10 24.14 3.78
N LEU A 338 -3.84 23.74 3.98
CA LEU A 338 -2.86 24.50 4.75
C LEU A 338 -2.58 25.86 4.10
N LEU A 339 -2.42 25.89 2.77
CA LEU A 339 -2.23 27.14 2.02
C LEU A 339 -3.45 28.05 2.15
N GLN A 340 -4.65 27.51 1.94
CA GLN A 340 -5.90 28.26 2.04
C GLN A 340 -6.12 28.81 3.45
N HIS A 341 -5.89 27.99 4.49
CA HIS A 341 -5.99 28.41 5.89
C HIS A 341 -5.00 29.52 6.22
N GLY A 342 -3.72 29.31 5.94
CA GLY A 342 -2.66 30.29 6.25
C GLY A 342 -2.87 31.66 5.62
N LEU A 343 -3.55 31.72 4.47
CA LEU A 343 -3.88 32.96 3.78
C LEU A 343 -5.20 33.59 4.29
N ASN A 344 -6.26 32.79 4.41
CA ASN A 344 -7.58 33.31 4.78
C ASN A 344 -7.63 33.80 6.23
N THR A 345 -6.93 33.13 7.15
CA THR A 345 -6.88 33.49 8.57
C THR A 345 -5.68 34.37 8.92
N ASN A 346 -4.78 34.59 7.95
CA ASN A 346 -3.51 35.29 8.15
C ASN A 346 -2.67 34.69 9.29
N ASP A 347 -2.58 33.35 9.31
CA ASP A 347 -1.95 32.59 10.40
C ASP A 347 -0.42 32.73 10.38
N LYS A 348 0.08 33.54 11.32
CA LYS A 348 1.51 33.79 11.50
C LYS A 348 2.32 32.53 11.82
N ARG A 349 1.69 31.51 12.45
CA ARG A 349 2.35 30.24 12.76
C ARG A 349 2.84 29.55 11.49
N LEU A 350 2.15 29.74 10.36
CA LEU A 350 2.53 29.19 9.05
C LEU A 350 3.32 30.19 8.21
N GLN A 351 2.95 31.48 8.25
CA GLN A 351 3.60 32.51 7.42
C GLN A 351 5.05 32.79 7.82
N ASP A 352 5.37 32.72 9.11
CA ASP A 352 6.70 33.06 9.63
C ASP A 352 7.71 31.90 9.44
N ILE A 353 7.26 30.72 9.01
CA ILE A 353 8.12 29.56 8.76
C ILE A 353 8.84 29.73 7.42
N VAL A 354 10.15 29.44 7.43
CA VAL A 354 11.01 29.46 6.24
C VAL A 354 11.58 28.06 6.03
N VAL A 355 11.49 27.56 4.80
CA VAL A 355 11.95 26.21 4.42
C VAL A 355 12.88 26.27 3.21
N LYS A 356 13.58 25.17 2.95
CA LYS A 356 14.41 25.00 1.76
C LYS A 356 13.53 25.05 0.51
N GLY A 357 13.92 25.91 -0.44
CA GLY A 357 13.25 26.11 -1.71
C GLY A 357 13.78 25.16 -2.79
N GLU A 358 14.57 25.71 -3.69
CA GLU A 358 15.16 25.05 -4.86
C GLU A 358 16.68 25.06 -4.76
N GLU A 359 17.33 24.08 -5.38
CA GLU A 359 18.78 24.07 -5.52
C GLU A 359 19.21 25.11 -6.56
N LEU A 360 20.19 25.94 -6.20
CA LEU A 360 20.81 26.91 -7.09
C LEU A 360 21.86 26.21 -7.95
N LEU A 361 21.49 25.87 -9.19
CA LEU A 361 22.41 25.33 -10.18
C LEU A 361 23.27 26.45 -10.78
N GLY A 362 24.59 26.21 -10.87
CA GLY A 362 25.50 27.12 -11.55
C GLY A 362 25.32 27.05 -13.08
N PRO A 363 25.33 28.18 -13.81
CA PRO A 363 25.01 28.22 -15.24
C PRO A 363 25.96 27.40 -16.16
N ASP A 364 27.16 27.05 -15.68
CA ASP A 364 28.17 26.28 -16.43
C ASP A 364 28.44 24.88 -15.83
N GLU A 365 27.59 24.41 -14.92
CA GLU A 365 27.79 23.12 -14.26
C GLU A 365 27.21 21.98 -15.12
N GLY A 366 28.03 21.41 -16.00
CA GLY A 366 27.73 20.11 -16.62
C GLY A 366 27.57 18.99 -15.58
N ILE A 367 27.28 17.75 -15.99
CA ILE A 367 26.96 16.61 -15.10
C ILE A 367 27.64 16.68 -13.72
N ARG A 368 26.83 16.83 -12.67
CA ARG A 368 27.27 16.98 -11.28
C ARG A 368 27.41 15.61 -10.64
N THR A 369 28.65 15.21 -10.38
CA THR A 369 28.97 13.95 -9.70
C THR A 369 29.08 14.18 -8.20
N ARG A 370 28.96 13.12 -7.39
CA ARG A 370 29.11 13.16 -5.92
C ARG A 370 30.42 13.85 -5.47
N SER A 371 31.49 13.73 -6.27
CA SER A 371 32.78 14.39 -6.01
C SER A 371 32.77 15.91 -6.24
N LYS A 372 31.95 16.39 -7.18
CA LYS A 372 31.77 17.82 -7.47
C LYS A 372 30.89 18.49 -6.40
N SER A 373 29.80 17.84 -5.97
CA SER A 373 28.95 18.35 -4.87
C SER A 373 29.68 18.38 -3.52
N ALA A 374 30.61 17.45 -3.26
CA ALA A 374 31.46 17.51 -2.07
C ALA A 374 32.45 18.71 -2.09
N ARG A 375 32.92 19.12 -3.27
CA ARG A 375 33.83 20.27 -3.44
C ARG A 375 33.12 21.61 -3.48
N ASN A 376 31.89 21.63 -4.00
CA ASN A 376 31.03 22.80 -4.06
C ASN A 376 29.67 22.41 -3.46
N PRO A 377 29.47 22.62 -2.13
CA PRO A 377 28.26 22.17 -1.45
C PRO A 377 27.02 22.83 -2.05
N GLU A 378 25.93 22.06 -2.08
CA GLU A 378 24.65 22.48 -2.63
C GLU A 378 24.15 23.74 -1.93
N LYS A 379 23.84 24.77 -2.73
CA LYS A 379 23.24 26.00 -2.23
C LYS A 379 21.76 25.94 -2.51
N TRP A 380 20.97 26.00 -1.45
CA TRP A 380 19.52 26.00 -1.54
C TRP A 380 19.00 27.42 -1.31
N THR A 381 17.95 27.80 -2.03
CA THR A 381 17.19 29.00 -1.69
C THR A 381 16.41 28.76 -0.39
N ASN A 382 16.13 29.83 0.35
CA ASN A 382 15.23 29.80 1.50
C ASN A 382 13.99 30.61 1.14
N VAL A 383 12.81 29.99 1.26
CA VAL A 383 11.54 30.60 0.86
C VAL A 383 10.51 30.48 1.99
N PRO A 384 9.52 31.39 2.05
CA PRO A 384 8.40 31.25 2.97
C PRO A 384 7.68 29.92 2.75
N LEU A 385 7.20 29.30 3.83
CA LEU A 385 6.53 28.01 3.80
C LEU A 385 5.39 27.96 2.78
N LEU A 386 4.49 28.95 2.83
CA LEU A 386 3.33 29.00 1.93
C LEU A 386 3.75 29.05 0.45
N VAL A 387 4.87 29.71 0.14
CA VAL A 387 5.42 29.75 -1.23
C VAL A 387 5.91 28.37 -1.65
N LYS A 388 6.61 27.65 -0.76
CA LYS A 388 7.04 26.26 -1.04
C LYS A 388 5.84 25.33 -1.21
N VAL A 389 4.82 25.44 -0.37
CA VAL A 389 3.57 24.68 -0.47
C VAL A 389 2.93 24.93 -1.84
N PHE A 390 2.81 26.19 -2.27
CA PHE A 390 2.27 26.54 -3.58
C PHE A 390 3.07 25.90 -4.73
N LYS A 391 4.40 25.97 -4.70
CA LYS A 391 5.26 25.31 -5.70
C LYS A 391 5.04 23.79 -5.75
N LEU A 392 4.90 23.14 -4.60
CA LEU A 392 4.64 21.71 -4.53
C LEU A 392 3.26 21.36 -5.13
N ILE A 393 2.22 22.15 -4.87
CA ILE A 393 0.90 21.95 -5.48
C ILE A 393 0.97 22.05 -7.02
N VAL A 394 1.74 23.01 -7.54
CA VAL A 394 1.97 23.14 -9.00
C VAL A 394 2.74 21.93 -9.54
N ASN A 395 3.74 21.44 -8.82
CA ASN A 395 4.47 20.24 -9.19
C ASN A 395 3.55 19.00 -9.23
N GLU A 396 2.69 18.81 -8.22
CA GLU A 396 1.72 17.71 -8.21
C GLU A 396 0.74 17.78 -9.39
N LEU A 397 0.26 18.98 -9.75
CA LEU A 397 -0.56 19.13 -10.96
C LEU A 397 0.20 18.69 -12.20
N SER A 398 1.48 19.06 -12.33
CA SER A 398 2.33 18.62 -13.44
C SER A 398 2.44 17.09 -13.50
N SER A 399 2.74 16.45 -12.37
CA SER A 399 2.87 14.99 -12.28
C SER A 399 1.57 14.29 -12.64
N VAL A 400 0.43 14.80 -12.16
CA VAL A 400 -0.89 14.20 -12.43
C VAL A 400 -1.29 14.36 -13.90
N VAL A 401 -1.03 15.53 -14.50
CA VAL A 401 -1.30 15.76 -15.93
C VAL A 401 -0.45 14.83 -16.80
N GLU A 402 0.83 14.67 -16.47
CA GLU A 402 1.73 13.74 -17.17
C GLU A 402 1.25 12.29 -17.05
N ALA A 403 0.94 11.83 -15.83
CA ALA A 403 0.40 10.50 -15.60
C ALA A 403 -0.91 10.25 -16.35
N ASN A 404 -1.81 11.24 -16.41
CA ASN A 404 -3.07 11.15 -17.16
C ASN A 404 -2.84 11.11 -18.68
N ALA A 405 -1.88 11.88 -19.20
CA ALA A 405 -1.53 11.86 -20.62
C ALA A 405 -0.95 10.50 -21.05
N ILE A 406 -0.08 9.90 -20.22
CA ILE A 406 0.47 8.55 -20.47
C ILE A 406 -0.67 7.52 -20.47
N ARG A 407 -1.59 7.58 -19.50
CA ARG A 407 -2.75 6.67 -19.44
C ARG A 407 -3.66 6.81 -20.65
N ALA A 408 -3.90 8.03 -21.11
CA ALA A 408 -4.70 8.27 -22.31
C ALA A 408 -4.02 7.72 -23.58
N ALA A 409 -2.70 7.86 -23.70
CA ALA A 409 -1.94 7.32 -24.82
C ALA A 409 -1.92 5.78 -24.84
N ALA A 410 -1.82 5.15 -23.66
CA ALA A 410 -1.87 3.69 -23.54
C ALA A 410 -3.25 3.11 -23.87
N ALA A 411 -4.33 3.81 -23.50
CA ALA A 411 -5.70 3.40 -23.82
C ALA A 411 -6.04 3.47 -25.32
N ASP A 412 -5.31 4.30 -26.09
CA ASP A 412 -5.46 4.42 -27.55
C ASP A 412 -4.57 3.43 -28.33
N TRP A 413 -3.72 2.66 -27.63
CA TRP A 413 -2.88 1.63 -28.23
C TRP A 413 -3.71 0.37 -28.52
N SER A 414 -4.39 0.37 -29.67
CA SER A 414 -5.02 -0.83 -30.22
C SER A 414 -3.95 -1.74 -30.86
N PRO A 415 -3.88 -3.04 -30.51
CA PRO A 415 -2.94 -3.97 -31.12
C PRO A 415 -3.15 -4.15 -32.63
N ASP A 416 -4.27 -3.68 -33.19
CA ASP A 416 -4.57 -3.74 -34.63
C ASP A 416 -3.87 -2.64 -35.47
N SER A 417 -3.03 -1.80 -34.87
CA SER A 417 -2.39 -0.65 -35.54
C SER A 417 -0.89 -0.82 -35.86
N VAL A 418 -0.39 -2.05 -35.98
CA VAL A 418 0.94 -2.33 -36.55
C VAL A 418 0.86 -2.27 -38.09
N GLY A 419 0.58 -1.08 -38.61
CA GLY A 419 0.71 -0.77 -40.02
C GLY A 419 2.18 -0.55 -40.37
N MET A 420 2.78 -1.54 -41.04
CA MET A 420 3.95 -1.49 -41.93
C MET A 420 4.80 -0.21 -41.83
N TRP A 421 5.82 -0.22 -40.97
CA TRP A 421 7.01 0.57 -41.21
C TRP A 421 7.92 -0.27 -42.10
N GLU A 422 7.96 0.07 -43.38
CA GLU A 422 8.95 -0.46 -44.33
C GLU A 422 10.34 -0.05 -43.83
N GLU A 423 11.08 -0.98 -43.23
CA GLU A 423 12.51 -0.81 -42.98
C GLU A 423 13.24 -0.98 -44.32
N GLU A 424 13.88 0.11 -44.76
CA GLU A 424 14.80 0.11 -45.89
C GLU A 424 15.96 -0.87 -45.61
N GLU A 425 16.15 -1.78 -46.54
CA GLU A 425 17.16 -2.84 -46.56
C GLU A 425 18.59 -2.26 -46.53
N GLU A 426 19.37 -2.57 -45.49
CA GLU A 426 20.84 -2.67 -45.61
C GLU A 426 21.22 -4.15 -45.63
N GLU A 427 21.63 -4.59 -46.82
CA GLU A 427 22.16 -5.91 -47.14
C GLU A 427 23.49 -6.18 -46.41
N GLU A 428 23.56 -7.22 -45.56
CA GLU A 428 24.76 -8.05 -45.45
C GLU A 428 24.37 -9.54 -45.40
N GLU A 429 25.05 -10.30 -46.26
CA GLU A 429 24.73 -11.64 -46.75
C GLU A 429 24.96 -12.77 -45.73
N ASP A 430 23.96 -13.67 -45.67
CA ASP A 430 24.01 -15.14 -45.57
C ASP A 430 25.00 -15.86 -44.62
N GLU A 431 24.45 -16.47 -43.56
CA GLU A 431 24.68 -17.89 -43.25
C GLU A 431 23.38 -18.57 -42.73
N GLU A 432 22.83 -19.42 -43.61
CA GLU A 432 22.08 -20.68 -43.37
C GLU A 432 20.72 -20.69 -42.62
N ASP A 433 19.69 -20.80 -43.47
CA ASP A 433 18.33 -21.31 -43.29
C ASP A 433 18.13 -22.41 -42.20
N GLU A 434 17.55 -22.02 -41.05
CA GLU A 434 16.69 -22.88 -40.25
C GLU A 434 15.28 -22.28 -40.17
N GLY A 435 14.48 -22.54 -41.22
CA GLY A 435 13.07 -22.91 -41.12
C GLY A 435 12.19 -22.13 -40.11
N LEU A 436 11.45 -21.15 -40.65
CA LEU A 436 10.24 -20.55 -40.06
C LEU A 436 9.10 -21.56 -39.86
N ALA A 437 9.32 -22.58 -39.04
CA ALA A 437 8.37 -23.64 -38.74
C ALA A 437 8.34 -23.94 -37.24
N GLY A 438 7.53 -23.17 -36.51
CA GLY A 438 7.05 -23.59 -35.20
C GLY A 438 7.07 -22.53 -34.11
N GLN A 439 6.37 -21.40 -34.29
CA GLN A 439 5.82 -20.73 -33.12
C GLN A 439 4.69 -21.61 -32.58
N LEU A 440 5.00 -22.39 -31.55
CA LEU A 440 4.00 -23.15 -30.81
C LEU A 440 3.11 -22.15 -30.06
N LEU A 441 1.80 -22.44 -29.99
CA LEU A 441 0.85 -21.66 -29.19
C LEU A 441 1.33 -21.48 -27.74
N SER A 442 2.19 -22.37 -27.23
CA SER A 442 2.84 -22.24 -25.92
C SER A 442 3.72 -21.01 -25.77
N ASP A 443 4.35 -20.55 -26.85
CA ASP A 443 5.36 -19.49 -26.80
C ASP A 443 4.68 -18.12 -26.81
N LEU A 444 3.58 -17.98 -27.56
CA LEU A 444 2.62 -16.88 -27.45
C LEU A 444 1.86 -16.85 -26.11
N ILE A 445 1.72 -18.00 -25.44
CA ILE A 445 1.09 -18.11 -24.12
C ILE A 445 2.05 -17.72 -22.99
N ALA A 446 3.36 -17.95 -23.18
CA ALA A 446 4.40 -17.65 -22.20
C ALA A 446 4.89 -16.20 -22.29
N SER A 447 4.91 -15.59 -23.48
CA SER A 447 5.35 -14.20 -23.68
C SER A 447 4.44 -13.16 -23.00
N ASN A 448 3.11 -13.35 -23.04
CA ASN A 448 2.15 -12.37 -22.51
C ASN A 448 1.96 -12.41 -20.97
N LYS A 449 2.73 -13.21 -20.22
CA LYS A 449 2.66 -13.20 -18.74
C LYS A 449 3.88 -12.58 -18.06
N TYR A 450 4.97 -12.36 -18.79
CA TYR A 450 6.22 -11.86 -18.21
C TYR A 450 6.71 -10.53 -18.81
N ASP A 451 6.09 -10.02 -19.90
CA ASP A 451 6.55 -8.80 -20.58
C ASP A 451 5.44 -7.76 -20.85
N GLU A 452 4.19 -8.02 -20.49
CA GLU A 452 3.07 -7.07 -20.60
C GLU A 452 2.45 -6.83 -19.21
N ASN A 453 3.03 -5.87 -18.47
CA ASN A 453 2.44 -5.05 -17.39
C ASN A 453 3.50 -4.57 -16.38
N TYR A 454 4.65 -4.07 -16.85
CA TYR A 454 5.54 -3.27 -15.98
C TYR A 454 4.94 -1.89 -15.62
N TYR A 455 3.77 -1.56 -16.19
CA TYR A 455 2.81 -0.63 -15.61
C TYR A 455 1.79 -1.45 -14.83
N GLU A 456 2.19 -1.97 -13.66
CA GLU A 456 1.21 -2.43 -12.68
C GLU A 456 0.23 -1.27 -12.47
N GLU A 457 -1.05 -1.51 -12.71
CA GLU A 457 -2.12 -0.62 -12.26
C GLU A 457 -1.86 -0.39 -10.76
N ASP A 458 -1.49 0.83 -10.38
CA ASP A 458 -1.34 1.28 -8.98
C ASP A 458 -2.76 1.40 -8.37
N ASP A 459 -3.53 0.33 -8.50
CA ASP A 459 -4.88 0.17 -8.01
C ASP A 459 -4.77 -0.05 -6.51
N GLU A 460 -5.19 0.96 -5.75
CA GLU A 460 -5.18 0.93 -4.29
C GLU A 460 -5.96 -0.27 -3.76
N GLU A 461 -5.26 -1.23 -3.17
CA GLU A 461 -5.89 -2.43 -2.61
C GLU A 461 -6.36 -2.26 -1.17
N ASP A 462 -5.94 -1.19 -0.46
CA ASP A 462 -6.31 -1.01 0.95
C ASP A 462 -7.81 -0.69 1.11
N PRO A 463 -8.59 -1.58 1.76
CA PRO A 463 -10.02 -1.36 1.96
C PRO A 463 -10.36 -0.11 2.77
N ASP A 464 -9.42 0.42 3.57
CA ASP A 464 -9.62 1.65 4.34
C ASP A 464 -9.45 2.90 3.46
N ALA A 465 -8.46 2.89 2.56
CA ALA A 465 -8.23 3.97 1.59
C ALA A 465 -9.40 4.07 0.60
N LEU A 466 -9.85 2.93 0.06
CA LEU A 466 -11.00 2.87 -0.86
C LEU A 466 -12.32 3.42 -0.27
N LYS A 467 -12.46 3.38 1.06
CA LYS A 467 -13.64 3.91 1.78
C LYS A 467 -13.52 5.40 2.09
N ASP A 468 -12.33 5.99 2.01
CA ASP A 468 -12.13 7.41 2.26
C ASP A 468 -12.69 8.23 1.09
N PRO A 469 -13.56 9.24 1.33
CA PRO A 469 -14.03 10.15 0.29
C PRO A 469 -12.93 10.84 -0.52
N ILE A 470 -11.73 11.04 0.06
CA ILE A 470 -10.58 11.64 -0.64
C ILE A 470 -10.11 10.76 -1.80
N TYR A 471 -10.24 9.43 -1.69
CA TYR A 471 -9.86 8.52 -2.76
C TYR A 471 -10.64 8.78 -4.06
N GLN A 472 -11.90 9.18 -3.94
CA GLN A 472 -12.79 9.43 -5.08
C GLN A 472 -12.58 10.81 -5.74
N ILE A 473 -11.70 11.66 -5.20
CA ILE A 473 -11.41 12.96 -5.76
C ILE A 473 -10.61 12.79 -7.06
N ASP A 474 -11.08 13.43 -8.13
CA ASP A 474 -10.25 13.71 -9.31
C ASP A 474 -9.24 14.80 -8.94
N LEU A 475 -8.00 14.36 -8.72
CA LEU A 475 -6.93 15.24 -8.26
C LEU A 475 -6.60 16.32 -9.30
N GLN A 476 -6.66 16.02 -10.61
CA GLN A 476 -6.35 17.00 -11.64
C GLN A 476 -7.40 18.12 -11.64
N ALA A 477 -8.68 17.76 -11.62
CA ALA A 477 -9.77 18.73 -11.58
C ALA A 477 -9.71 19.57 -10.30
N TYR A 478 -9.52 18.92 -9.14
CA TYR A 478 -9.42 19.60 -7.84
C TYR A 478 -8.27 20.62 -7.81
N LEU A 479 -7.07 20.24 -8.27
CA LEU A 479 -5.92 21.14 -8.27
C LEU A 479 -6.08 22.28 -9.28
N THR A 480 -6.65 22.01 -10.45
CA THR A 480 -6.94 23.03 -11.47
C THR A 480 -7.89 24.08 -10.92
N ASP A 481 -8.99 23.66 -10.29
CA ASP A 481 -9.96 24.55 -9.66
C ASP A 481 -9.33 25.36 -8.52
N PHE A 482 -8.56 24.70 -7.65
CA PHE A 482 -7.87 25.35 -6.53
C PHE A 482 -6.89 26.43 -7.00
N LEU A 483 -6.02 26.10 -7.97
CA LEU A 483 -5.02 27.03 -8.51
C LEU A 483 -5.69 28.19 -9.25
N THR A 484 -6.74 27.93 -10.01
CA THR A 484 -7.52 28.97 -10.71
C THR A 484 -8.13 29.93 -9.71
N GLN A 485 -8.76 29.44 -8.64
CA GLN A 485 -9.29 30.29 -7.57
C GLN A 485 -8.19 31.07 -6.85
N PHE A 486 -7.05 30.43 -6.60
CA PHE A 486 -5.91 31.07 -5.95
C PHE A 486 -5.30 32.20 -6.79
N ALA A 487 -5.25 32.06 -8.12
CA ALA A 487 -4.71 33.09 -9.01
C ALA A 487 -5.51 34.41 -8.99
N HIS A 488 -6.81 34.34 -8.69
CA HIS A 488 -7.67 35.51 -8.54
C HIS A 488 -7.47 36.24 -7.19
N SER A 489 -6.73 35.63 -6.25
CA SER A 489 -6.45 36.23 -4.95
C SER A 489 -5.45 37.39 -5.07
N PRO A 490 -5.62 38.51 -4.34
CA PRO A 490 -4.70 39.65 -4.40
C PRO A 490 -3.27 39.29 -3.98
N CYS A 491 -3.12 38.27 -3.13
CA CYS A 491 -1.80 37.80 -2.69
C CYS A 491 -1.03 37.04 -3.78
N TYR A 492 -1.69 36.56 -4.84
CA TYR A 492 -1.04 35.78 -5.91
C TYR A 492 0.15 36.50 -6.55
N SER A 493 0.07 37.82 -6.68
CA SER A 493 1.17 38.65 -7.21
C SER A 493 2.50 38.48 -6.45
N MET A 494 2.44 38.23 -5.14
CA MET A 494 3.62 37.96 -4.32
C MET A 494 4.16 36.55 -4.55
N PHE A 495 3.28 35.57 -4.79
CA PHE A 495 3.65 34.17 -5.02
C PHE A 495 4.20 33.94 -6.43
N SER A 496 3.60 34.57 -7.43
CA SER A 496 4.01 34.43 -8.83
C SER A 496 5.43 34.93 -9.08
N GLY A 497 5.94 35.87 -8.27
CA GLY A 497 7.34 36.32 -8.32
C GLY A 497 8.36 35.24 -7.94
N HIS A 498 7.95 34.22 -7.17
CA HIS A 498 8.82 33.12 -6.74
C HIS A 498 8.82 31.92 -7.70
N LEU A 499 7.95 31.90 -8.71
CA LEU A 499 7.84 30.78 -9.64
C LEU A 499 9.00 30.74 -10.64
N ASN A 500 9.52 29.54 -10.87
CA ASN A 500 10.48 29.25 -11.93
C ASN A 500 9.77 29.07 -13.29
N ASP A 501 10.53 28.99 -14.38
CA ASP A 501 9.97 28.94 -15.73
C ASP A 501 9.19 27.65 -16.03
N ALA A 502 9.52 26.54 -15.37
CA ALA A 502 8.79 25.27 -15.53
C ALA A 502 7.42 25.35 -14.84
N GLU A 503 7.38 25.84 -13.60
CA GLU A 503 6.14 26.04 -12.85
C GLU A 503 5.21 27.04 -13.54
N ARG A 504 5.75 28.13 -14.11
CA ARG A 504 4.96 29.07 -14.92
C ARG A 504 4.33 28.40 -16.15
N ARG A 505 5.05 27.50 -16.82
CA ARG A 505 4.52 26.76 -17.97
C ARG A 505 3.38 25.82 -17.56
N VAL A 506 3.47 25.19 -16.40
CA VAL A 506 2.37 24.36 -15.85
C VAL A 506 1.13 25.23 -15.58
N LEU A 507 1.28 26.42 -14.99
CA LEU A 507 0.14 27.31 -14.78
C LEU A 507 -0.45 27.84 -16.09
N GLN A 508 0.38 28.13 -17.09
CA GLN A 508 -0.08 28.54 -18.42
C GLN A 508 -0.91 27.45 -19.12
N SER A 509 -0.62 26.16 -18.87
CA SER A 509 -1.40 25.07 -19.47
C SER A 509 -2.85 25.01 -18.95
N ILE A 510 -3.10 25.56 -17.76
CA ILE A 510 -4.44 25.73 -17.18
C ILE A 510 -4.96 27.17 -17.27
N SER A 511 -4.37 28.00 -18.15
CA SER A 511 -4.80 29.38 -18.43
C SER A 511 -4.61 30.39 -17.28
N ILE A 512 -3.57 30.22 -16.46
CA ILE A 512 -3.18 31.14 -15.36
C ILE A 512 -1.91 31.95 -15.69
#